data_AF-A0A966Y793-F1
#
_entry.id   AF-A0A966Y793-F1
#
_cell.length_a   1.000
_cell.length_b   1.000
_cell.length_c   1.000
_cell.angle_alpha   90.00
_cell.angle_beta   90.00
_cell.angle_gamma   90.00
#
_symmetry.space_group_name_H-M   'P 1'
#
loop_
_entity.id
_entity.type
_entity.pdbx_description
1 polymer ?
#
loop_
_entity_poly.entity_id
_entity_poly.type
_entity_poly.pdbx_seq_one_letter_code
_entity_poly.pdbx_strand_id
1 'polypeptide(L)' 'MAYSEKLLDHYENPRNIGSLDKSAEDVGTGLVGAPACGDVMKLQIKVGADGLIEDAKFKTFGCGSAIASSSLVTEWVKG' A
#
# COMPACT_ATOMS: atom_id res chain seq x y z
N MET A 1 -15.65 11.14 -18.08
CA MET A 1 -14.43 11.38 -17.29
C MET A 1 -13.45 10.26 -17.59
N ALA A 2 -12.14 10.53 -17.65
CA ALA A 2 -11.12 9.57 -18.11
C ALA A 2 -10.74 8.49 -17.07
N TYR A 3 -11.23 8.60 -15.83
CA TYR A 3 -10.95 7.66 -14.74
C TYR A 3 -12.23 7.08 -14.16
N SER A 4 -12.16 5.84 -13.67
CA SER A 4 -13.29 5.16 -13.04
C SER A 4 -13.56 5.75 -11.65
N GLU A 5 -14.82 5.71 -11.22
CA GLU A 5 -15.23 6.19 -9.89
C GLU A 5 -14.46 5.48 -8.76
N LYS A 6 -14.21 4.18 -8.92
CA LYS A 6 -13.41 3.40 -7.96
C LYS A 6 -11.98 3.92 -7.86
N LEU A 7 -11.35 4.26 -8.99
CA LEU A 7 -9.98 4.78 -8.99
C LEU A 7 -9.93 6.14 -8.30
N LEU A 8 -10.88 7.02 -8.61
CA LEU A 8 -10.98 8.34 -7.99
C LEU A 8 -11.19 8.25 -6.48
N ASP A 9 -12.07 7.37 -6.02
CA ASP A 9 -12.32 7.17 -4.59
C ASP A 9 -11.06 6.72 -3.83
N HIS A 10 -10.32 5.74 -4.36
CA HIS A 10 -9.04 5.32 -3.75
C HIS A 10 -7.91 6.34 -3.88
N TYR A 11 -7.99 7.27 -4.83
CA TYR A 11 -7.03 8.35 -4.98
C TYR A 11 -7.30 9.53 -4.02
N GLU A 12 -8.57 9.93 -3.89
CA GLU A 12 -8.98 11.04 -3.01
C GLU A 12 -9.05 10.61 -1.53
N ASN A 13 -9.50 9.38 -1.26
CA ASN A 13 -9.62 8.81 0.08
C ASN A 13 -8.79 7.52 0.22
N PRO A 14 -7.47 7.55 0.05
CA PRO A 14 -6.63 6.36 0.14
C PRO A 14 -6.69 5.72 1.54
N ARG A 15 -6.91 4.40 1.56
CA ARG A 15 -7.06 3.61 2.79
C ARG A 15 -5.71 3.05 3.20
N ASN A 16 -5.44 2.99 4.50
CA ASN A 16 -4.23 2.37 5.04
C ASN A 16 -2.91 3.07 4.65
N ILE A 17 -2.96 4.37 4.39
CA ILE A 17 -1.73 5.17 4.33
C ILE A 17 -1.02 5.11 5.68
N GLY A 18 0.28 4.84 5.64
CA GLY A 18 1.09 4.88 6.85
C GLY A 18 2.39 4.13 6.72
N SER A 19 3.01 3.87 7.86
CA SER A 19 4.16 2.99 7.94
C SER A 19 4.11 2.22 9.25
N LEU A 20 4.49 0.95 9.18
CA LEU A 20 4.69 0.10 10.35
C LEU A 20 6.15 0.20 10.81
N ASP A 21 6.40 -0.22 12.04
CA ASP A 21 7.75 -0.33 12.56
C ASP A 21 8.54 -1.37 11.75
N LYS A 22 9.73 -0.98 11.27
CA LYS A 22 10.60 -1.85 10.46
C LYS A 22 11.46 -2.77 11.31
N SER A 23 11.64 -2.46 12.61
CA SER A 23 12.40 -3.33 13.52
C SER A 23 11.58 -4.47 14.10
N ALA A 24 10.26 -4.44 13.92
CA ALA A 24 9.39 -5.50 14.42
C ALA A 24 9.56 -6.77 13.57
N GLU A 25 9.76 -7.91 14.23
CA GLU A 25 10.02 -9.20 13.55
C GLU A 25 8.80 -9.72 12.78
N ASP A 26 7.61 -9.27 13.17
CA ASP A 26 6.33 -9.58 12.55
C ASP A 26 5.98 -8.67 11.36
N VAL A 27 6.86 -7.70 11.02
CA VAL A 27 6.61 -6.74 9.94
C VAL A 27 7.51 -7.01 8.72
N GLY A 28 6.89 -7.44 7.62
CA GLY A 28 7.51 -7.49 6.31
C GLY A 28 7.49 -6.12 5.64
N THR A 29 8.65 -5.63 5.17
CA THR A 29 8.74 -4.37 4.42
C THR A 29 9.28 -4.59 3.01
N GLY A 30 8.45 -4.30 2.01
CA GLY A 30 8.85 -4.22 0.61
C GLY A 30 8.99 -2.77 0.16
N LEU A 31 10.12 -2.42 -0.43
CA LEU A 31 10.32 -1.15 -1.12
C LEU A 31 10.74 -1.46 -2.55
N VAL A 32 9.92 -1.04 -3.51
CA VAL A 32 10.10 -1.34 -4.93
C VAL A 32 9.78 -0.12 -5.77
N GLY A 33 10.49 0.03 -6.88
CA GLY A 33 10.35 1.15 -7.79
C GLY A 33 11.68 1.83 -8.07
N ALA A 34 11.68 2.70 -9.08
CA ALA A 34 12.85 3.42 -9.51
C ALA A 34 12.54 4.92 -9.49
N PRO A 35 13.32 5.75 -8.77
CA PRO A 35 13.15 7.20 -8.79
C PRO A 35 13.18 7.79 -10.21
N ALA A 36 13.92 7.14 -11.12
CA ALA A 36 14.01 7.54 -12.52
C ALA A 36 12.68 7.41 -13.30
N CYS A 37 11.79 6.50 -12.89
CA CYS A 37 10.49 6.31 -13.52
C CYS A 37 9.37 7.10 -12.82
N GLY A 38 9.68 7.81 -11.72
CA GLY A 38 8.71 8.58 -10.94
C GLY A 38 7.75 7.75 -10.08
N ASP A 39 7.84 6.42 -10.13
CA ASP A 39 7.00 5.50 -9.35
C ASP A 39 7.87 4.72 -8.32
N VAL A 40 7.62 4.98 -7.04
CA VAL A 40 8.22 4.28 -5.90
C VAL A 40 7.14 3.90 -4.91
N MET A 41 7.04 2.61 -4.61
CA MET A 41 6.06 2.04 -3.70
C MET A 41 6.74 1.36 -2.52
N LYS A 42 6.31 1.73 -1.32
CA LYS A 42 6.62 1.05 -0.07
C LYS A 42 5.36 0.37 0.45
N LEU A 43 5.40 -0.94 0.60
CA LEU A 43 4.34 -1.74 1.21
C LEU A 43 4.89 -2.42 2.47
N GLN A 44 4.13 -2.36 3.55
CA GLN A 44 4.45 -3.03 4.79
C GLN A 44 3.26 -3.87 5.22
N ILE A 45 3.51 -5.11 5.60
CA ILE A 45 2.51 -6.03 6.13
C ILE A 45 2.94 -6.48 7.52
N LYS A 46 1.99 -6.63 8.43
CA LYS A 46 2.16 -7.22 9.74
C LYS A 46 1.51 -8.61 9.73
N VAL A 47 2.28 -9.63 10.09
CA VAL A 47 1.81 -11.02 10.10
C VAL A 47 1.62 -11.46 11.55
N GLY A 48 0.43 -11.94 11.88
CA GLY A 48 0.09 -12.48 13.18
C GLY A 48 0.77 -13.82 13.46
N ALA A 49 0.68 -14.30 14.69
CA ALA A 49 1.26 -15.59 15.10
C ALA A 49 0.58 -16.81 14.42
N ASP A 50 -0.63 -16.61 13.89
CA ASP A 50 -1.39 -17.55 13.09
C ASP A 50 -0.97 -17.59 11.61
N GLY A 51 -0.07 -16.68 11.20
CA GLY A 51 0.38 -16.53 9.81
C GLY A 51 -0.56 -15.69 8.94
N LEU A 52 -1.61 -15.08 9.51
CA LEU A 52 -2.53 -14.19 8.79
C LEU A 52 -2.03 -12.74 8.81
N ILE A 53 -2.49 -11.93 7.85
CA ILE A 53 -2.04 -10.54 7.74
C ILE A 53 -3.00 -9.66 8.56
N GLU A 54 -2.56 -9.27 9.76
CA GLU A 54 -3.34 -8.44 10.68
C GLU A 54 -3.47 -7.00 10.19
N ASP A 55 -2.40 -6.46 9.60
CA ASP A 55 -2.37 -5.09 9.12
C ASP A 55 -1.48 -4.95 7.89
N ALA A 56 -1.82 -3.97 7.06
CA ALA A 56 -1.06 -3.60 5.88
C ALA A 56 -1.09 -2.09 5.75
N LYS A 57 0.06 -1.49 5.49
CA LYS A 57 0.23 -0.05 5.28
C LYS A 57 1.04 0.19 4.03
N PHE A 58 0.72 1.27 3.32
CA PHE A 58 1.48 1.65 2.13
C PHE A 58 1.88 3.13 2.13
N LYS A 59 2.95 3.42 1.39
CA LYS A 59 3.33 4.75 0.93
C LYS A 59 3.77 4.64 -0.52
N THR A 60 3.08 5.32 -1.41
CA THR A 60 3.41 5.32 -2.84
C THR A 60 3.63 6.76 -3.30
N PHE A 61 4.72 6.97 -4.01
CA PHE A 61 4.98 8.16 -4.80
C PHE A 61 4.85 7.74 -6.26
N GLY A 62 3.92 8.34 -6.99
CA GLY A 62 3.65 7.92 -8.37
C GLY A 62 2.35 8.49 -8.92
N CYS A 63 1.94 7.99 -10.08
CA CYS A 63 0.68 8.39 -10.70
C CYS A 63 -0.55 8.05 -9.83
N GLY A 64 -1.66 8.76 -10.02
CA GLY A 64 -2.89 8.54 -9.24
C GLY A 64 -3.41 7.10 -9.31
N SER A 65 -3.21 6.43 -10.46
CA SER A 65 -3.53 5.01 -10.65
C SER A 65 -2.69 4.10 -9.76
N ALA A 66 -1.41 4.41 -9.54
CA ALA A 66 -0.52 3.65 -8.67
C ALA A 66 -0.93 3.80 -7.20
N ILE A 67 -1.30 5.02 -6.78
CA ILE A 67 -1.81 5.29 -5.43
C ILE A 67 -3.13 4.52 -5.19
N ALA A 68 -4.07 4.59 -6.14
CA ALA A 68 -5.35 3.90 -6.03
C ALA A 68 -5.18 2.38 -5.96
N SER A 69 -4.31 1.82 -6.80
CA SER A 69 -4.00 0.38 -6.80
C SER A 69 -3.33 -0.07 -5.49
N SER A 70 -2.43 0.77 -4.95
CA SER A 70 -1.77 0.51 -3.67
C SER A 70 -2.76 0.55 -2.50
N SER A 71 -3.71 1.50 -2.50
CA SER A 71 -4.79 1.53 -1.52
C SER A 71 -5.61 0.25 -1.56
N LEU A 72 -6.07 -0.15 -2.76
CA LEU A 72 -6.93 -1.32 -2.91
C LEU A 72 -6.22 -2.61 -2.45
N VAL A 73 -4.95 -2.82 -2.82
CA VAL A 73 -4.23 -4.04 -2.44
C VAL A 73 -4.10 -4.15 -0.91
N THR A 74 -3.89 -3.03 -0.21
CA THR A 74 -3.79 -3.06 1.26
C THR A 74 -5.10 -3.43 1.96
N GLU A 75 -6.25 -3.26 1.31
CA GLU A 75 -7.53 -3.73 1.85
C GLU A 75 -7.74 -5.21 1.56
N TRP A 76 -7.29 -5.70 0.41
CA TRP A 76 -7.46 -7.10 0.02
C TRP A 76 -6.53 -8.06 0.75
N VAL A 77 -5.32 -7.62 1.10
CA VAL A 77 -4.34 -8.48 1.78
C VAL A 77 -4.58 -8.56 3.28
N LYS A 78 -5.43 -7.73 3.87
CA LYS A 78 -5.77 -7.81 5.30
C LYS A 78 -6.81 -8.89 5.53
N GLY A 79 -6.52 -9.80 6.46
CA GLY A 79 -7.31 -11.01 6.76
C GLY A 79 -6.47 -12.27 6.63
#